data_AF-A0A919P161-F1
#
_entry.id   AF-A0A919P161-F1
#
_cell.length_a   1.000
_cell.length_b   1.000
_cell.length_c   1.000
_cell.angle_alpha   90.00
_cell.angle_beta   90.00
_cell.angle_gamma   90.00
#
_symmetry.space_group_name_H-M   'P 1'
#
loop_
_entity.id
_entity.type
_entity.pdbx_description
1 polymer ?
#
loop_
_entity_poly.entity_id
_entity_poly.type
_entity_poly.pdbx_seq_one_letter_code
_entity_poly.pdbx_strand_id
1 'polypeptide(L)'
;MHPLTAGRVGKALVALVLGVAVGTVGTLMHRSVQPWGVVACLALVATAGVVARAWDGWPTLVAYALGVLGSTQLLAREGPGGDVLMPAGQAIGWVWVLGAVVVVLGVAAAPRRLFVDPPVERPSAVTSASTTPWPEPVAQPGAVGAGDPVLEAGDDTAP
;
A
#
# COMPACT_ATOMS: atom_id res chain seq x y z
N MET A 1 24.54 -4.05 -6.82
CA MET A 1 23.48 -5.07 -6.63
C MET A 1 22.77 -4.75 -5.34
N HIS A 2 21.48 -4.41 -5.38
CA HIS A 2 20.73 -4.02 -4.18
C HIS A 2 20.54 -5.27 -3.31
N PRO A 3 20.90 -5.28 -2.02
CA PRO A 3 20.79 -6.48 -1.20
C PRO A 3 19.34 -6.96 -1.14
N LEU A 4 19.14 -8.26 -1.38
CA LEU A 4 17.85 -8.92 -1.24
C LEU A 4 17.58 -9.11 0.26
N THR A 5 17.00 -8.09 0.88
CA THR A 5 16.50 -8.21 2.26
C THR A 5 15.45 -9.31 2.33
N ALA A 6 15.48 -10.13 3.38
CA ALA A 6 14.58 -11.27 3.59
C ALA A 6 13.09 -10.91 3.41
N GLY A 7 12.69 -9.70 3.84
CA GLY A 7 11.32 -9.20 3.64
C GLY A 7 10.89 -9.04 2.18
N ARG A 8 11.82 -8.66 1.28
CA ARG A 8 11.54 -8.53 -0.16
C ARG A 8 11.40 -9.91 -0.81
N VAL A 9 12.24 -10.87 -0.40
CA VAL A 9 12.14 -12.27 -0.86
C VAL A 9 10.80 -12.86 -0.41
N GLY A 10 10.41 -12.66 0.85
CA GLY A 10 9.11 -13.12 1.37
C GLY A 10 7.92 -12.57 0.56
N LYS A 11 7.90 -11.26 0.28
CA LYS A 11 6.84 -10.66 -0.57
C LYS A 11 6.83 -11.23 -1.99
N ALA A 12 8.00 -11.42 -2.59
CA ALA A 12 8.10 -12.02 -3.92
C ALA A 12 7.57 -13.46 -3.94
N LEU A 13 7.86 -14.26 -2.91
CA LEU A 13 7.30 -15.61 -2.78
C LEU A 13 5.77 -15.60 -2.62
N VAL A 14 5.23 -14.68 -1.82
CA VAL A 14 3.76 -14.52 -1.72
C VAL A 14 3.15 -14.13 -3.06
N ALA A 15 3.78 -13.22 -3.79
CA ALA A 15 3.32 -12.81 -5.13
C ALA A 15 3.40 -13.97 -6.14
N LEU A 16 4.44 -14.80 -6.06
CA LEU A 16 4.57 -16.02 -6.86
C LEU A 16 3.41 -16.99 -6.60
N VAL A 17 3.13 -17.28 -5.33
CA VAL A 17 2.02 -18.17 -4.93
C VAL A 17 0.68 -17.60 -5.38
N LEU A 18 0.48 -16.29 -5.25
CA LEU A 18 -0.70 -15.61 -5.78
C LEU A 18 -0.82 -15.80 -7.30
N GLY A 19 0.30 -15.67 -8.04
CA GLY A 19 0.33 -15.93 -9.48
C GLY A 19 -0.05 -17.36 -9.84
N VAL A 20 0.48 -18.34 -9.11
CA VAL A 20 0.13 -19.76 -9.29
C VAL A 20 -1.36 -20.01 -9.06
N ALA A 21 -1.92 -19.45 -7.99
CA ALA A 21 -3.34 -19.59 -7.69
C ALA A 21 -4.22 -18.96 -8.80
N VAL A 22 -3.88 -17.75 -9.25
CA VAL A 22 -4.61 -17.04 -10.31
C VAL A 22 -4.50 -17.78 -11.64
N GLY A 23 -3.31 -18.24 -12.04
CA GLY A 23 -3.12 -18.98 -13.29
C GLY A 23 -3.84 -20.32 -13.28
N THR A 24 -3.89 -21.02 -12.13
CA THR A 24 -4.66 -22.25 -11.98
C THR A 24 -6.16 -21.99 -12.11
N VAL A 25 -6.71 -21.05 -11.34
CA VAL A 25 -8.14 -20.70 -11.41
C VAL A 25 -8.53 -20.21 -12.80
N GLY A 26 -7.70 -19.39 -13.44
CA GLY A 26 -7.95 -18.89 -14.79
C GLY A 26 -7.98 -20.02 -15.83
N THR A 27 -7.05 -20.98 -15.70
CA THR A 27 -7.00 -22.16 -16.58
C THR A 27 -8.21 -23.07 -16.38
N LEU A 28 -8.81 -23.12 -15.19
CA LEU A 28 -10.05 -23.87 -14.96
C LEU A 28 -11.30 -23.10 -15.44
N MET A 29 -11.37 -21.78 -15.23
CA MET A 29 -12.57 -20.99 -15.50
C MET A 29 -12.70 -20.48 -16.93
N HIS A 30 -11.63 -20.36 -17.70
CA HIS A 30 -11.73 -19.83 -19.07
C HIS A 30 -12.65 -20.68 -19.97
N ARG A 31 -12.86 -21.97 -19.63
CA ARG A 31 -13.73 -22.91 -20.35
C ARG A 31 -15.15 -23.04 -19.79
N SER A 32 -15.43 -22.54 -18.59
CA SER A 32 -16.72 -22.82 -17.93
C SER A 32 -17.89 -22.06 -18.57
N VAL A 33 -17.67 -20.80 -18.95
CA VAL A 33 -18.70 -19.92 -19.54
C VAL A 33 -18.06 -19.10 -20.66
N GLN A 34 -18.06 -19.57 -21.90
CA GLN A 34 -17.50 -18.78 -23.01
C GLN A 34 -18.49 -17.71 -23.50
N PRO A 35 -18.03 -16.48 -23.81
CA PRO A 35 -16.66 -15.95 -23.69
C PRO A 35 -16.33 -15.31 -22.33
N TRP A 36 -17.32 -15.14 -21.45
CA TRP A 36 -17.21 -14.37 -20.21
C TRP A 36 -16.18 -14.90 -19.21
N GLY A 37 -15.92 -16.20 -19.21
CA GLY A 37 -14.89 -16.85 -18.40
C GLY A 37 -13.52 -16.27 -18.71
N VAL A 38 -13.16 -16.13 -20.00
CA VAL A 38 -11.88 -15.51 -20.41
C VAL A 38 -11.81 -14.06 -19.92
N VAL A 39 -12.90 -13.29 -20.10
CA VAL A 39 -12.95 -11.89 -19.67
C VAL A 39 -12.73 -11.76 -18.16
N ALA A 40 -13.43 -12.56 -17.36
CA ALA A 40 -13.28 -12.57 -15.90
C ALA A 40 -11.87 -13.01 -15.47
N CYS A 41 -11.27 -13.98 -16.17
CA CYS A 41 -9.92 -14.43 -15.89
C CYS A 41 -8.88 -13.32 -16.20
N LEU A 42 -9.03 -12.61 -17.32
CA LEU A 42 -8.16 -11.48 -17.67
C LEU A 42 -8.30 -10.32 -16.68
N ALA A 43 -9.52 -10.03 -16.24
CA ALA A 43 -9.77 -9.03 -15.21
C ALA A 43 -9.12 -9.42 -13.87
N LEU A 44 -9.18 -10.70 -13.49
CA LEU A 44 -8.51 -11.23 -12.31
C LEU A 44 -6.98 -11.07 -12.41
N VAL A 45 -6.40 -11.40 -13.58
CA VAL A 45 -4.95 -11.22 -13.83
C VAL A 45 -4.55 -9.75 -13.72
N ALA A 46 -5.34 -8.84 -14.30
CA ALA A 46 -5.09 -7.41 -14.23
C ALA A 46 -5.12 -6.91 -12.78
N THR A 47 -6.17 -7.27 -12.04
CA THR A 47 -6.39 -6.79 -10.67
C THR A 47 -5.31 -7.32 -9.72
N ALA A 48 -5.00 -8.62 -9.77
CA ALA A 48 -3.95 -9.21 -8.96
C ALA A 48 -2.55 -8.70 -9.35
N GLY A 49 -2.31 -8.48 -10.64
CA GLY A 49 -1.07 -7.85 -11.14
C GLY A 49 -0.88 -6.43 -10.61
N VAL A 50 -1.95 -5.61 -10.60
CA VAL A 50 -1.94 -4.25 -10.03
C VAL A 50 -1.59 -4.29 -8.55
N VAL A 51 -2.24 -5.17 -7.77
CA VAL A 51 -1.94 -5.36 -6.35
C VAL A 51 -0.49 -5.78 -6.12
N ALA A 52 -0.01 -6.79 -6.87
CA ALA A 52 1.38 -7.24 -6.79
C ALA A 52 2.36 -6.11 -7.13
N ARG A 53 2.03 -5.29 -8.14
CA ARG A 53 2.87 -4.17 -8.60
C ARG A 53 2.90 -2.99 -7.63
N ALA A 54 1.81 -2.75 -6.91
CA ALA A 54 1.71 -1.73 -5.87
C ALA A 54 2.50 -2.11 -4.61
N TRP A 55 2.64 -3.41 -4.32
CA TRP A 55 3.17 -3.88 -3.03
C TRP A 55 4.68 -3.68 -2.83
N ASP A 56 5.53 -4.17 -3.74
CA ASP A 56 7.00 -3.98 -3.68
C ASP A 56 7.61 -3.62 -5.04
N GLY A 57 6.76 -3.31 -6.03
CA GLY A 57 7.17 -2.90 -7.35
C GLY A 57 7.46 -4.04 -8.32
N TRP A 58 8.61 -3.99 -8.98
CA TRP A 58 8.98 -4.94 -10.03
C TRP A 58 9.24 -6.37 -9.55
N PRO A 59 9.95 -6.62 -8.42
CA PRO A 59 10.23 -8.00 -7.99
C PRO A 59 8.97 -8.83 -7.73
N THR A 60 7.97 -8.24 -7.08
CA THR A 60 6.67 -8.88 -6.84
C THR A 60 5.87 -9.08 -8.12
N LEU A 61 5.90 -8.12 -9.05
CA LEU A 61 5.25 -8.28 -10.36
C LEU A 61 5.88 -9.40 -11.19
N VAL A 62 7.21 -9.50 -11.24
CA VAL A 62 7.92 -10.56 -11.96
C VAL A 62 7.60 -11.92 -11.35
N ALA A 63 7.66 -12.03 -10.01
CA ALA A 63 7.32 -13.27 -9.32
C ALA A 63 5.86 -13.69 -9.59
N TYR A 64 4.92 -12.74 -9.53
CA TYR A 64 3.52 -12.97 -9.90
C TYR A 64 3.37 -13.45 -11.35
N ALA A 65 4.00 -12.78 -12.30
CA ALA A 65 3.96 -13.14 -13.71
C ALA A 65 4.51 -14.57 -13.96
N LEU A 66 5.62 -14.93 -13.29
CA LEU A 66 6.17 -16.27 -13.33
C LEU A 66 5.21 -17.32 -12.76
N GLY A 67 4.46 -16.99 -11.70
CA GLY A 67 3.45 -17.88 -11.13
C GLY A 67 2.29 -18.12 -12.09
N VAL A 68 1.76 -17.04 -12.70
CA VAL A 68 0.66 -17.14 -13.68
C VAL A 68 1.10 -17.96 -14.89
N LEU A 69 2.19 -17.55 -15.55
CA LEU A 69 2.67 -18.23 -16.74
C LEU A 69 3.14 -19.65 -16.42
N GLY A 70 3.89 -19.85 -15.34
CA GLY A 70 4.39 -21.16 -14.93
C GLY A 70 3.26 -22.15 -14.66
N SER A 71 2.24 -21.76 -13.91
CA SER A 71 1.09 -22.62 -13.64
C SER A 71 0.27 -22.90 -14.91
N THR A 72 -0.05 -21.88 -15.72
CA THR A 72 -0.76 -22.07 -16.99
C THR A 72 -0.02 -23.00 -17.95
N GLN A 73 1.30 -22.83 -18.10
CA GLN A 73 2.10 -23.71 -18.96
C GLN A 73 2.19 -25.13 -18.43
N LEU A 74 2.23 -25.32 -17.11
CA LEU A 74 2.24 -26.64 -16.50
C LEU A 74 0.90 -27.36 -16.72
N LEU A 75 -0.22 -26.65 -16.54
CA LEU A 75 -1.58 -27.15 -16.74
C LEU A 75 -1.95 -27.34 -18.22
N ALA A 76 -1.22 -26.70 -19.14
CA ALA A 76 -1.38 -26.88 -20.58
C ALA A 76 -0.71 -28.16 -21.11
N ARG A 77 0.11 -28.85 -20.30
CA ARG A 77 0.71 -30.14 -20.70
C ARG A 77 -0.27 -31.29 -20.58
N GLU A 78 0.00 -32.36 -21.32
CA GLU A 78 -0.68 -33.64 -21.16
C GLU A 78 -0.54 -34.15 -19.71
N GLY A 79 -1.68 -34.40 -19.08
CA GLY A 79 -1.74 -34.99 -17.75
C GLY A 79 -1.55 -36.51 -17.76
N PRO A 80 -1.17 -37.12 -16.62
CA PRO A 80 -1.11 -38.57 -16.48
C PRO A 80 -2.52 -39.16 -16.68
N GLY A 81 -2.75 -39.75 -17.85
CA GLY A 81 -4.08 -40.17 -18.31
C GLY A 81 -4.39 -39.71 -19.74
N GLY A 82 -3.54 -38.89 -20.35
CA GLY A 82 -3.73 -38.37 -21.71
C GLY A 82 -4.73 -37.22 -21.78
N ASP A 83 -5.23 -36.73 -20.65
CA ASP A 83 -6.13 -35.58 -20.61
C ASP A 83 -5.33 -34.28 -20.80
N VAL A 84 -5.81 -33.44 -21.70
CA VAL A 84 -5.20 -32.15 -22.01
C VAL A 84 -6.22 -31.09 -21.69
N LEU A 85 -5.96 -30.30 -20.64
CA LEU A 85 -6.84 -29.20 -20.27
C LEU A 85 -6.97 -28.15 -21.38
N MET A 86 -5.96 -28.07 -22.26
CA MET A 86 -5.92 -27.19 -23.42
C MET A 86 -5.44 -27.96 -24.66
N PRO A 87 -6.35 -28.65 -25.38
CA PRO A 87 -5.99 -29.37 -26.59
C PRO A 87 -5.34 -28.44 -27.61
N ALA A 88 -4.25 -28.88 -28.24
CA ALA A 88 -3.55 -28.16 -29.29
C ALA A 88 -4.49 -27.98 -30.50
N GLY A 89 -5.25 -26.88 -30.53
CA GLY A 89 -6.23 -26.60 -31.58
C GLY A 89 -7.36 -25.64 -31.19
N GLN A 90 -7.64 -25.45 -29.88
CA GLN A 90 -8.66 -24.49 -29.45
C GLN A 90 -8.12 -23.05 -29.50
N ALA A 91 -8.59 -22.25 -30.46
CA ALA A 91 -8.25 -20.82 -30.59
C ALA A 91 -8.47 -20.02 -29.30
N ILE A 92 -9.49 -20.38 -28.52
CA ILE A 92 -9.83 -19.71 -27.25
C ILE A 92 -8.76 -19.90 -26.16
N GLY A 93 -8.01 -21.00 -26.20
CA GLY A 93 -6.89 -21.22 -25.29
C GLY A 93 -5.73 -20.28 -25.55
N TRP A 94 -5.45 -20.00 -26.83
CA TRP A 94 -4.48 -18.98 -27.23
C TRP A 94 -4.89 -17.58 -26.81
N VAL A 95 -6.18 -17.24 -26.89
CA VAL A 95 -6.69 -15.95 -26.38
C VAL A 95 -6.43 -15.80 -24.89
N TRP A 96 -6.58 -16.86 -24.10
CA TRP A 96 -6.25 -16.83 -22.67
C TRP A 96 -4.77 -16.60 -22.42
N VAL A 97 -3.88 -17.40 -23.03
CA VAL A 97 -2.43 -17.30 -22.81
C VAL A 97 -1.87 -15.96 -23.29
N LEU A 98 -2.18 -15.57 -24.53
CA LEU A 98 -1.72 -14.30 -25.08
C LEU A 98 -2.36 -13.11 -24.35
N GLY A 99 -3.64 -13.21 -24.00
CA GLY A 99 -4.33 -12.19 -23.22
C GLY A 99 -3.69 -11.97 -21.85
N ALA A 100 -3.35 -13.05 -21.13
CA ALA A 100 -2.68 -12.95 -19.83
C ALA A 100 -1.31 -12.25 -19.95
N VAL A 101 -0.53 -12.59 -20.98
CA VAL A 101 0.75 -11.92 -21.26
C VAL A 101 0.54 -10.43 -21.53
N VAL A 102 -0.39 -10.08 -22.43
CA VAL A 102 -0.70 -8.68 -22.78
C VAL A 102 -1.14 -7.89 -21.55
N VAL A 103 -1.99 -8.48 -20.70
CA VAL A 103 -2.45 -7.83 -19.47
C VAL A 103 -1.29 -7.58 -18.50
N VAL A 104 -0.44 -8.58 -18.26
CA VAL A 104 0.74 -8.43 -17.39
C VAL A 104 1.69 -7.36 -17.93
N LEU A 105 1.94 -7.33 -19.24
CA LEU A 105 2.73 -6.29 -19.87
C LEU A 105 2.08 -4.91 -19.77
N GLY A 106 0.76 -4.82 -19.90
CA GLY A 106 -0.01 -3.59 -19.70
C GLY A 106 0.14 -3.05 -18.28
N VAL A 107 0.05 -3.92 -17.27
CA VAL A 107 0.31 -3.57 -15.86
C VAL A 107 1.76 -3.16 -15.65
N ALA A 108 2.71 -3.83 -16.30
CA ALA A 108 4.13 -3.51 -16.22
C ALA A 108 4.45 -2.12 -16.84
N ALA A 109 3.77 -1.77 -17.93
CA ALA A 109 3.90 -0.51 -18.64
C ALA A 109 3.13 0.64 -17.98
N ALA A 110 2.21 0.35 -17.06
CA ALA A 110 1.42 1.36 -16.38
C ALA A 110 2.33 2.37 -15.62
N PRO A 111 2.02 3.68 -15.68
CA PRO A 111 2.85 4.71 -15.06
C PRO A 111 3.02 4.48 -13.56
N ARG A 112 4.26 4.63 -13.05
CA ARG A 112 4.54 4.50 -11.60
C ARG A 112 3.66 5.38 -10.72
N ARG A 113 3.29 6.57 -11.21
CA ARG A 113 2.39 7.51 -10.52
C ARG A 113 1.02 6.91 -10.18
N LEU A 114 0.54 5.89 -10.90
CA LEU A 114 -0.75 5.25 -10.61
C LEU A 114 -0.70 4.33 -9.38
N PHE A 115 0.50 4.02 -8.87
CA PHE A 115 0.71 3.08 -7.77
C PHE A 115 1.34 3.73 -6.54
N VAL A 116 1.63 5.03 -6.60
CA VAL A 116 2.24 5.78 -5.50
C VAL A 116 1.18 6.69 -4.93
N ASP A 117 0.79 6.45 -3.68
CA ASP A 117 0.03 7.43 -2.91
C ASP A 117 0.99 8.55 -2.47
N PRO A 118 0.84 9.79 -2.97
CA PRO A 118 1.62 10.90 -2.46
C PRO A 118 1.30 11.09 -0.98
N PRO A 119 2.29 11.44 -0.13
CA PRO A 119 2.02 11.78 1.26
C PRO A 119 0.93 12.84 1.30
N VAL A 120 -0.12 12.63 2.10
CA VAL A 120 -1.06 13.70 2.43
C VAL A 120 -0.23 14.76 3.15
N GLU A 121 0.01 15.89 2.49
CA GLU A 121 0.56 17.07 3.14
C GLU A 121 -0.45 17.44 4.23
N ARG A 122 -0.17 17.03 5.47
CA ARG A 122 -0.88 17.58 6.62
C ARG A 122 -0.68 19.09 6.50
N PRO A 123 -1.75 19.91 6.48
CA PRO A 123 -1.61 21.36 6.49
C PRO A 123 -0.60 21.66 7.59
N SER A 124 0.58 22.15 7.21
CA SER A 124 1.59 22.58 8.16
C SER A 124 0.85 23.53 9.07
N ALA A 125 0.57 23.08 10.30
CA ALA A 125 -0.08 23.89 11.31
C ALA A 125 0.65 25.21 11.25
N VAL A 126 -0.09 26.25 10.81
CA VAL A 126 0.42 27.57 10.49
C VAL A 126 1.43 27.93 11.57
N THR A 127 2.70 27.75 11.26
CA THR A 127 3.75 28.30 12.09
C THR A 127 3.60 29.79 11.87
N SER A 128 3.23 30.50 12.95
CA SER A 128 3.03 31.96 13.03
C SER A 128 1.59 32.42 12.87
N ALA A 129 0.80 32.44 13.96
CA ALA A 129 -0.12 33.56 14.27
C ALA A 129 -0.87 33.36 15.61
N SER A 130 -0.15 33.13 16.72
CA SER A 130 -0.53 33.68 18.03
C SER A 130 0.59 33.42 19.06
N THR A 131 1.80 33.90 18.79
CA THR A 131 2.58 34.46 19.90
C THR A 131 1.96 35.83 20.18
N THR A 132 0.81 35.83 20.82
CA THR A 132 0.45 36.97 21.65
C THR A 132 1.24 36.72 22.93
N PRO A 133 2.24 37.54 23.30
CA PRO A 133 2.69 37.52 24.69
C PRO A 133 1.44 37.75 25.52
N TRP A 134 1.19 36.85 26.46
CA TRP A 134 0.14 36.99 27.46
C TRP A 134 0.02 38.47 27.89
N PRO A 135 -1.17 39.10 27.87
CA PRO A 135 -1.30 40.46 28.37
C PRO A 135 -0.83 40.46 29.82
N GLU A 136 0.18 41.25 30.14
CA GLU A 136 0.63 41.38 31.53
C GLU A 136 -0.57 41.71 32.43
N PRO A 137 -0.60 41.18 33.67
CA PRO A 137 -1.64 41.54 34.61
C PRO A 137 -1.60 43.06 34.81
N VAL A 138 -2.61 43.77 34.32
CA VAL A 138 -2.76 45.19 34.57
C VAL A 138 -2.89 45.36 36.09
N ALA A 139 -1.87 45.92 36.73
CA ALA A 139 -1.91 46.28 38.13
C ALA A 139 -3.12 47.19 38.35
N GLN A 140 -4.07 46.72 39.16
CA GLN A 140 -5.26 47.50 39.52
C GLN A 140 -4.83 48.76 40.27
N PRO A 141 -5.14 49.98 39.78
CA PRO A 141 -4.88 51.20 40.52
C PRO A 141 -5.91 51.30 41.64
N GLY A 142 -5.55 50.82 42.83
CA GLY A 142 -6.44 50.87 44.00
C GLY A 142 -5.90 50.36 45.33
N ALA A 143 -4.74 49.69 45.38
CA ALA A 143 -4.15 49.21 46.63
C ALA A 143 -3.32 50.29 47.36
N VAL A 144 -3.90 51.48 47.55
CA VAL A 144 -3.35 52.52 48.43
C VAL A 144 -4.37 52.78 49.55
N GLY A 145 -4.00 52.45 50.79
CA GLY A 145 -4.62 53.05 51.97
C GLY A 145 -5.14 52.08 53.03
N ALA A 146 -4.23 51.51 53.83
CA ALA A 146 -4.44 51.13 55.23
C ALA A 146 -3.04 50.75 55.76
N GLY A 147 -2.21 51.68 56.24
CA GLY A 147 -2.45 52.51 57.42
C GLY A 147 -1.53 51.98 58.51
N ASP A 148 -0.29 52.47 58.55
CA ASP A 148 0.69 52.15 59.59
C ASP A 148 0.30 52.83 60.91
N PRO A 149 0.19 52.09 62.04
CA PRO A 149 0.37 52.69 63.34
C PRO A 149 1.86 52.65 63.74
N VAL A 150 2.48 53.82 63.64
CA VAL A 150 3.24 54.51 64.69
C VAL A 150 4.27 53.68 65.49
N LEU A 151 5.52 54.10 65.30
CA LEU A 151 6.68 53.87 66.16
C LEU A 151 6.39 54.24 67.62
N GLU A 152 6.68 53.35 68.56
CA GLU A 152 7.10 53.76 69.90
C GLU A 152 8.30 52.91 70.34
N ALA A 153 9.47 53.54 70.31
CA ALA A 153 10.69 53.09 70.93
C ALA A 153 10.96 53.99 72.14
N GLY A 154 11.20 53.38 73.30
CA GLY A 154 11.60 54.00 74.56
C GLY A 154 11.58 52.88 75.61
N ASP A 155 12.70 52.20 75.88
CA ASP A 155 13.90 52.62 76.61
C ASP A 155 13.67 52.87 78.11
N ASP A 156 14.56 52.25 78.89
CA ASP A 156 14.91 52.44 80.30
C ASP A 156 13.89 52.19 81.44
N THR A 157 14.15 51.19 82.29
CA THR A 157 14.77 51.37 83.64
C THR A 157 14.67 50.11 84.53
N ALA A 158 15.80 49.81 85.20
CA ALA A 158 16.04 48.83 86.27
C ALA A 158 15.26 49.19 87.59
N PRO A 159 15.31 48.46 88.74
CA PRO A 159 16.34 47.54 89.25
C PRO A 159 15.90 46.09 89.54
#